data_AF-A0AAD6R396-F1
#
_entry.id   AF-A0AAD6R396-F1
#
_cell.length_a   1.000
_cell.length_b   1.000
_cell.length_c   1.000
_cell.angle_alpha   90.00
_cell.angle_beta   90.00
_cell.angle_gamma   90.00
#
_symmetry.space_group_name_H-M   'P 1'
#
loop_
_entity.id
_entity.type
_entity.pdbx_description
1 polymer ?
#
loop_
_entity_poly.entity_id
_entity_poly.type
_entity_poly.pdbx_seq_one_letter_code
_entity_poly.pdbx_strand_id
1 'polypeptide(L)'
;MFDVPLFLRHKFAQVWALASEKLTSLEIGCVSSVMVTELLSPSLGHHRSPNHVRPPILPGIQKLCLSVDYITDTMVSTISNVLMSLTHLDLRDAPLIEPTSAYDLTNSGFSRLISMEN
;
A
#
# COMPACT_ATOMS: atom_id res chain seq x y z
N MET A 1 -11.52 -7.70 -24.59
CA MET A 1 -11.09 -8.09 -23.22
C MET A 1 -10.59 -6.82 -22.57
N PHE A 2 -11.28 -6.30 -21.55
CA PHE A 2 -10.93 -5.00 -20.98
C PHE A 2 -9.72 -5.16 -20.04
N ASP A 3 -8.63 -4.43 -20.32
CA ASP A 3 -7.48 -4.25 -19.42
C ASP A 3 -7.86 -3.32 -18.25
N VAL A 4 -8.82 -3.76 -17.43
CA VAL A 4 -9.29 -3.05 -16.23
C VAL A 4 -8.18 -2.81 -15.17
N PRO A 5 -7.13 -3.66 -15.00
CA PRO A 5 -6.16 -3.45 -13.92
C PRO A 5 -5.32 -2.16 -14.11
N LEU A 6 -4.91 -1.86 -15.35
CA LEU A 6 -3.99 -0.77 -15.66
C LEU A 6 -4.66 0.61 -15.58
N PHE A 7 -5.94 0.69 -15.95
CA PHE A 7 -6.69 1.96 -15.98
C PHE A 7 -7.05 2.46 -14.58
N LEU A 8 -7.33 1.55 -13.64
CA LEU A 8 -7.54 1.89 -12.23
C LEU A 8 -6.24 2.33 -11.56
N ARG A 9 -5.12 1.64 -11.85
CA ARG A 9 -3.80 1.92 -11.26
C ARG A 9 -3.38 3.40 -11.39
N HIS A 10 -3.55 3.99 -12.58
CA HIS A 10 -3.12 5.37 -12.83
C HIS A 10 -3.98 6.43 -12.12
N LYS A 11 -5.28 6.18 -11.95
CA LYS A 11 -6.16 7.14 -11.28
C LYS A 11 -5.96 7.13 -9.76
N PHE A 12 -5.78 5.96 -9.14
CA PHE A 12 -5.57 5.88 -7.69
C PHE A 12 -4.27 6.55 -7.26
N ALA A 13 -3.16 6.34 -7.98
CA ALA A 13 -1.90 7.00 -7.64
C ALA A 13 -1.96 8.53 -7.74
N GLN A 14 -2.72 9.06 -8.70
CA GLN A 14 -2.96 10.50 -8.79
C GLN A 14 -3.86 11.00 -7.68
N VAL A 15 -4.93 10.28 -7.35
CA VAL A 15 -5.86 10.66 -6.26
C VAL A 15 -5.13 10.74 -4.91
N TRP A 16 -4.20 9.83 -4.63
CA TRP A 16 -3.42 9.85 -3.39
C TRP A 16 -2.34 10.93 -3.40
N ALA A 17 -1.73 11.21 -4.56
CA ALA A 17 -0.81 12.35 -4.68
C ALA A 17 -1.51 13.71 -4.53
N LEU A 18 -2.82 13.76 -4.78
CA LEU A 18 -3.68 14.93 -4.55
C LEU A 18 -4.26 14.98 -3.12
N ALA A 19 -4.05 13.94 -2.32
CA ALA A 19 -4.51 13.93 -0.95
C ALA A 19 -3.79 15.00 -0.14
N SER A 20 -4.55 15.66 0.74
CA SER A 20 -4.04 16.74 1.57
C SER A 20 -2.87 16.27 2.45
N GLU A 21 -1.84 17.10 2.61
CA GLU A 21 -0.78 16.87 3.61
C GLU A 21 -1.31 16.81 5.05
N LYS A 22 -2.53 17.33 5.27
CA LYS A 22 -3.24 17.26 6.56
C LYS A 22 -4.03 15.96 6.74
N LEU A 23 -4.02 15.05 5.78
CA LEU A 23 -4.74 13.79 5.85
C LEU A 23 -4.05 12.85 6.86
N THR A 24 -4.68 12.66 8.01
CA THR A 24 -4.16 11.80 9.09
C THR A 24 -4.79 10.42 9.12
N SER A 25 -5.95 10.24 8.49
CA SER A 25 -6.68 8.97 8.46
C SER A 25 -7.16 8.66 7.04
N LEU A 26 -6.92 7.42 6.60
CA LEU A 26 -7.35 6.92 5.29
C LEU A 26 -7.96 5.54 5.42
N GLU A 27 -9.14 5.37 4.84
CA GLU A 27 -9.83 4.08 4.75
C GLU A 27 -10.22 3.80 3.31
N ILE A 28 -9.83 2.63 2.80
CA ILE A 28 -10.14 2.19 1.45
C ILE A 28 -10.61 0.74 1.47
N GLY A 29 -11.82 0.52 0.97
CA GLY A 29 -12.34 -0.81 0.70
C GLY A 29 -11.96 -1.29 -0.70
N CYS A 30 -11.65 -2.58 -0.81
CA CYS A 30 -11.49 -3.31 -2.06
C CYS A 30 -10.36 -2.79 -2.97
N VAL A 31 -9.11 -2.91 -2.51
CA VAL A 31 -7.90 -2.60 -3.29
C VAL A 31 -6.99 -3.83 -3.40
N SER A 32 -6.28 -4.03 -4.51
CA SER A 32 -5.32 -5.14 -4.57
C SER A 32 -4.03 -4.81 -3.83
N SER A 33 -3.40 -5.82 -3.22
CA SER A 33 -2.11 -5.69 -2.54
C SER A 33 -1.00 -5.19 -3.48
N VAL A 34 -1.07 -5.57 -4.75
CA VAL A 34 -0.19 -5.07 -5.81
C VAL A 34 -0.40 -3.57 -6.02
N MET A 35 -1.65 -3.10 -6.07
CA MET A 35 -1.93 -1.66 -6.18
C MET A 35 -1.39 -0.88 -4.97
N VAL A 36 -1.51 -1.43 -3.74
CA VAL A 36 -0.98 -0.79 -2.53
C VAL A 36 0.55 -0.66 -2.58
N THR A 37 1.25 -1.72 -3.00
CA THR A 37 2.71 -1.72 -3.10
C THR A 37 3.22 -0.76 -4.18
N GLU A 38 2.66 -0.80 -5.38
CA GLU A 38 3.02 0.12 -6.48
C GLU A 38 2.72 1.58 -6.13
N LEU A 39 1.68 1.81 -5.32
CA LEU A 39 1.27 3.14 -4.90
C LEU A 39 2.22 3.75 -3.88
N LEU A 40 2.57 2.99 -2.84
CA LEU A 40 3.46 3.43 -1.78
C LEU A 40 4.93 3.43 -2.23
N SER A 41 5.28 2.52 -3.15
CA SER A 41 6.61 2.42 -3.76
C SER A 41 6.49 2.43 -5.28
N PRO A 42 6.27 3.61 -5.90
CA PRO A 42 6.21 3.74 -7.35
C PRO A 42 7.61 3.61 -7.94
N SER A 43 8.08 2.38 -8.05
CA SER A 43 9.31 2.02 -8.73
C SER A 43 8.95 1.17 -9.96
N LEU A 44 9.63 1.43 -11.08
CA LEU A 44 9.55 0.70 -12.37
C LEU A 44 8.54 1.22 -13.43
N GLY A 45 8.34 2.53 -13.52
CA GLY A 45 7.60 3.14 -14.65
C GLY A 45 8.38 4.25 -15.35
N HIS A 46 9.18 3.86 -16.36
CA HIS A 46 9.75 4.69 -17.44
C HIS A 46 10.54 5.97 -17.04
N HIS A 47 11.87 5.89 -17.22
CA HIS A 47 12.80 7.02 -17.35
C HIS A 47 12.62 8.18 -16.35
N ARG A 48 13.24 8.12 -15.18
CA ARG A 48 13.41 9.34 -14.37
C ARG A 48 14.75 9.39 -13.66
N SER A 49 15.33 10.58 -13.69
CA SER A 49 16.70 10.89 -13.27
C SER A 49 16.99 10.47 -11.83
N PRO A 50 18.25 10.11 -11.51
CA PRO A 50 18.66 9.57 -10.22
C PRO A 50 18.58 10.54 -9.03
N ASN A 51 18.11 11.79 -9.23
CA ASN A 51 18.19 12.86 -8.23
C ASN A 51 16.83 13.31 -7.67
N HIS A 52 15.72 12.66 -8.02
CA HIS A 52 14.41 13.03 -7.48
C HIS A 52 14.02 12.11 -6.32
N VAL A 53 14.43 12.49 -5.10
CA VAL A 53 13.83 11.98 -3.86
C VAL A 53 12.36 12.39 -3.89
N ARG A 54 11.48 11.45 -4.24
CA ARG A 54 10.05 11.72 -4.27
C ARG A 54 9.57 11.84 -2.83
N PRO A 55 8.80 12.90 -2.48
CA PRO A 55 8.27 13.03 -1.13
C PRO A 55 7.43 11.80 -0.80
N PRO A 56 7.39 11.37 0.48
CA PRO A 56 6.54 10.28 0.92
C PRO A 56 5.11 10.54 0.45
N ILE A 57 4.48 9.52 -0.12
CA ILE A 57 3.05 9.61 -0.43
C ILE A 57 2.35 9.50 0.92
N LEU A 58 1.83 10.63 1.41
CA LEU A 58 1.12 10.77 2.68
C LEU A 58 2.00 10.74 3.95
N PRO A 59 2.93 11.71 4.14
CA PRO A 59 3.83 11.72 5.29
C PRO A 59 3.12 11.86 6.64
N GLY A 60 1.88 12.38 6.65
CA GLY A 60 1.11 12.64 7.87
C GLY A 60 0.08 11.57 8.25
N ILE A 61 0.00 10.45 7.52
CA ILE A 61 -0.96 9.39 7.83
C ILE A 61 -0.59 8.73 9.15
N GLN A 62 -1.56 8.71 10.05
CA GLN A 62 -1.50 8.05 11.35
C GLN A 62 -2.40 6.82 11.40
N LYS A 63 -3.53 6.83 10.69
CA LYS A 63 -4.46 5.70 10.61
C LYS A 63 -4.65 5.26 9.17
N LEU A 64 -4.38 4.00 8.89
CA LEU A 64 -4.60 3.36 7.59
C LEU A 64 -5.46 2.13 7.77
N CYS A 65 -6.60 2.10 7.07
CA CYS A 65 -7.51 0.96 7.04
C CYS A 65 -7.67 0.50 5.59
N LEU A 66 -7.26 -0.73 5.26
CA LEU A 66 -7.34 -1.28 3.92
C LEU A 66 -8.08 -2.62 3.93
N SER A 67 -9.02 -2.79 3.01
CA SER A 67 -9.55 -4.12 2.66
C SER A 67 -8.91 -4.57 1.36
N VAL A 68 -8.09 -5.63 1.43
CA VAL A 68 -7.27 -6.11 0.32
C VAL A 68 -7.68 -7.50 -0.16
N ASP A 69 -7.26 -7.84 -1.38
CA ASP A 69 -7.44 -9.17 -1.95
C ASP A 69 -6.63 -10.25 -1.22
N TYR A 70 -5.38 -9.96 -0.85
CA TYR A 70 -4.53 -10.83 -0.05
C TYR A 70 -3.47 -10.00 0.68
N ILE A 71 -3.24 -10.30 1.95
CA ILE A 71 -2.19 -9.62 2.72
C ILE A 71 -0.85 -10.32 2.47
N THR A 72 0.17 -9.57 2.03
CA THR A 72 1.50 -10.11 1.69
C THR A 72 2.61 -9.44 2.48
N ASP A 73 3.74 -10.14 2.69
CA ASP A 73 4.94 -9.56 3.33
C ASP A 73 5.45 -8.31 2.59
N THR A 74 5.39 -8.32 1.26
CA THR A 74 5.85 -7.20 0.44
C THR A 74 5.00 -5.96 0.70
N MET A 75 3.68 -6.13 0.80
CA MET A 75 2.76 -5.05 1.13
C MET A 75 3.03 -4.49 2.53
N VAL A 76 3.10 -5.37 3.54
CA VAL A 76 3.38 -4.98 4.92
C VAL A 76 4.72 -4.24 5.03
N SER A 77 5.77 -4.78 4.39
CA SER A 77 7.08 -4.16 4.38
C SER A 77 7.05 -2.78 3.72
N THR A 78 6.31 -2.63 2.61
CA THR A 78 6.20 -1.34 1.92
C THR A 78 5.47 -0.31 2.78
N ILE A 79 4.36 -0.69 3.43
CA ILE A 79 3.61 0.19 4.35
C ILE A 79 4.53 0.64 5.49
N SER A 80 5.21 -0.31 6.16
CA SER A 80 6.12 -0.04 7.27
C SER A 80 7.26 0.92 6.89
N ASN A 81 7.81 0.78 5.68
CA ASN A 81 8.94 1.61 5.24
C ASN A 81 8.53 3.00 4.74
N VAL A 82 7.29 3.17 4.27
CA VAL A 82 6.87 4.43 3.62
C VAL A 82 6.08 5.31 4.58
N LEU A 83 5.24 4.72 5.44
CA LEU A 83 4.34 5.44 6.34
C LEU A 83 4.90 5.47 7.77
N MET A 84 5.95 6.26 7.96
CA MET A 84 6.68 6.34 9.24
C MET A 84 5.88 6.91 10.42
N SER A 85 4.78 7.62 10.15
CA SER A 85 3.91 8.22 11.18
C SER A 85 2.69 7.36 11.52
N LEU A 86 2.62 6.15 10.97
CA LEU A 86 1.50 5.25 11.17
C LEU A 86 1.46 4.76 12.62
N THR A 87 0.31 4.92 13.27
CA THR A 87 0.04 4.48 14.64
C THR A 87 -1.07 3.43 14.69
N HIS A 88 -1.90 3.37 13.65
CA HIS A 88 -3.01 2.44 13.54
C HIS A 88 -3.05 1.86 12.13
N LEU A 89 -2.94 0.54 12.04
CA LEU A 89 -3.03 -0.20 10.79
C LEU A 89 -4.11 -1.29 10.93
N ASP A 90 -5.18 -1.15 10.16
CA ASP A 90 -6.21 -2.19 10.02
C ASP A 90 -6.10 -2.76 8.61
N LEU A 91 -5.69 -4.03 8.50
CA LEU A 91 -5.65 -4.77 7.26
C LEU A 91 -6.70 -5.87 7.31
N ARG A 92 -7.66 -5.82 6.39
CA ARG A 92 -8.71 -6.82 6.26
C ARG A 92 -8.49 -7.63 5.00
N ASP A 93 -8.46 -8.93 5.19
CA ASP A 93 -8.39 -9.87 4.08
C ASP A 93 -9.79 -10.08 3.49
N ALA A 94 -9.93 -9.84 2.19
CA ALA A 94 -11.17 -9.99 1.44
C ALA A 94 -10.90 -10.65 0.08
N PRO A 95 -10.32 -11.88 0.06
CA PRO A 95 -9.98 -12.57 -1.17
C PRO A 95 -11.23 -12.90 -1.98
N LEU A 96 -11.23 -12.49 -3.26
CA LEU A 96 -12.19 -12.97 -4.24
C LEU A 96 -11.89 -14.42 -4.66
N ILE A 97 -10.62 -14.83 -4.58
CA ILE A 97 -10.09 -16.17 -4.88
C ILE A 97 -9.03 -16.49 -3.83
N GLU A 98 -9.00 -17.72 -3.35
CA GLU A 98 -8.03 -18.17 -2.34
C GLU A 98 -6.58 -18.00 -2.87
N PRO A 99 -5.69 -17.33 -2.11
CA PRO A 99 -4.35 -17.05 -2.56
C PRO A 99 -3.49 -18.32 -2.62
N THR A 100 -2.60 -18.39 -3.59
CA THR A 100 -1.54 -19.40 -3.61
C THR A 100 -0.58 -19.12 -2.45
N SER A 101 -0.02 -20.16 -1.80
CA SER A 101 0.88 -20.03 -0.63
C SER A 101 2.09 -19.09 -0.82
N ALA A 102 2.47 -18.80 -2.07
CA ALA A 102 3.53 -17.85 -2.40
C ALA A 102 3.15 -16.38 -2.15
N TYR A 103 1.86 -16.07 -2.04
CA TYR A 103 1.33 -14.72 -1.82
C TYR A 103 0.81 -14.51 -0.40
N ASP A 104 0.81 -15.55 0.42
CA ASP A 104 0.31 -15.47 1.79
C ASP A 104 1.31 -14.74 2.70
N LEU A 105 0.79 -14.16 3.78
CA LEU A 105 1.59 -13.46 4.78
C LEU A 105 2.43 -14.47 5.56
N THR A 106 3.76 -14.34 5.49
CA THR A 106 4.65 -15.17 6.31
C THR A 106 4.79 -14.64 7.73
N ASN A 107 5.40 -15.46 8.60
CA ASN A 107 5.77 -15.08 9.97
C ASN A 107 6.65 -13.81 10.02
N SER A 108 7.43 -13.54 8.97
CA SER A 108 8.30 -12.35 8.92
C SER A 108 7.49 -11.06 8.78
N GLY A 109 6.50 -11.04 7.89
CA GLY A 109 5.55 -9.94 7.74
C GLY A 109 4.64 -9.79 8.94
N PHE A 110 4.18 -10.89 9.54
CA PHE A 110 3.41 -10.84 10.78
C PHE A 110 4.20 -10.19 11.93
N SER A 111 5.46 -10.58 12.11
CA SER A 111 6.35 -9.97 13.11
C SER A 111 6.54 -8.47 12.88
N ARG A 112 6.56 -8.03 11.61
CA ARG A 112 6.65 -6.62 11.24
C ARG A 112 5.40 -5.84 11.61
N LEU A 113 4.20 -6.39 11.43
CA LEU A 113 2.96 -5.75 11.88
C LEU A 113 2.97 -5.47 13.38
N ILE A 114 3.37 -6.46 14.19
CA ILE A 114 3.49 -6.29 15.64
C ILE A 114 4.51 -5.21 16.01
N SER A 115 5.61 -5.11 15.26
CA SER A 115 6.63 -4.07 15.50
C SER A 115 6.14 -2.65 15.19
N MET A 116 5.07 -2.50 14.39
CA MET A 116 4.50 -1.19 14.05
C MET A 116 3.47 -0.70 15.08
N GLU A 117 2.96 -1.58 15.94
CA GLU A 117 2.01 -1.23 17.01
C GLU A 117 2.68 -0.81 18.34
N ASN A 118 4.01 -0.96 18.46
CA ASN A 118 4.79 -0.58 19.66
C ASN A 118 5.61 0.70 19.43
#